data_AF-A0A1H7EA74-F1
#
_entry.id   AF-A0A1H7EA74-F1
#
_cell.length_a   1.000
_cell.length_b   1.000
_cell.length_c   1.000
_cell.angle_alpha   90.00
_cell.angle_beta   90.00
_cell.angle_gamma   90.00
#
_symmetry.space_group_name_H-M   'P 1'
#
loop_
_entity.id
_entity.type
_entity.pdbx_description
1 polymer ?
#
loop_
_entity_poly.entity_id
_entity_poly.type
_entity_poly.pdbx_seq_one_letter_code
_entity_poly.pdbx_strand_id
1 'polypeptide(L)'
;MDTAPADLHATTSTPQLANMPAYGLPCPPYGAATLHALALAHSEALTKWMALWTEMCTRMATAQNVLDCAAIGPVMLPAYASRTMLYYKRLSEIASGVSV
;
A
#
# COMPACT_ATOMS: atom_id res chain seq x y z
N MET A 1 -55.16 21.22 -15.49
CA MET A 1 -54.66 19.88 -15.17
C MET A 1 -54.19 19.30 -16.49
N ASP A 2 -52.89 19.45 -16.78
CA ASP A 2 -52.18 18.61 -17.74
C ASP A 2 -50.69 18.87 -17.53
N THR A 3 -50.02 17.86 -16.98
CA THR A 3 -48.60 17.86 -16.64
C THR A 3 -47.88 17.27 -17.84
N ALA A 4 -47.19 18.10 -18.62
CA ALA A 4 -46.30 17.62 -19.68
C ALA A 4 -44.89 17.36 -19.09
N PRO A 5 -44.24 16.23 -19.44
CA PRO A 5 -42.97 15.82 -18.84
C PRO A 5 -41.82 16.72 -19.31
N ALA A 6 -40.97 17.14 -18.37
CA ALA A 6 -39.69 17.74 -18.67
C ALA A 6 -38.77 16.67 -19.28
N ASP A 7 -38.32 16.91 -20.50
CA ASP A 7 -37.27 16.15 -21.17
C ASP A 7 -36.00 16.13 -20.30
N LEU A 8 -35.70 14.96 -19.74
CA LEU A 8 -34.44 14.66 -19.08
C LEU A 8 -33.38 14.47 -20.17
N HIS A 9 -32.83 15.57 -20.68
CA HIS A 9 -31.51 15.53 -21.31
C HIS A 9 -30.49 15.25 -20.21
N ALA A 10 -30.26 13.97 -19.95
CA ALA A 10 -29.12 13.47 -19.21
C ALA A 10 -27.86 13.73 -20.05
N THR A 11 -27.34 14.95 -20.01
CA THR A 11 -25.98 15.23 -20.46
C THR A 11 -25.06 14.60 -19.43
N THR A 12 -24.65 13.36 -19.68
CA THR A 12 -23.59 12.72 -18.91
C THR A 12 -22.32 13.55 -19.10
N SER A 13 -22.02 14.40 -18.12
CA SER A 13 -20.76 15.11 -18.02
C SER A 13 -19.65 14.09 -17.80
N THR A 14 -19.10 13.57 -18.89
CA THR A 14 -17.82 12.85 -18.86
C THR A 14 -16.79 13.82 -18.30
N PRO A 15 -16.13 13.55 -17.16
CA PRO A 15 -15.05 14.41 -16.72
C PRO A 15 -13.97 14.40 -17.81
N GLN A 16 -13.66 15.57 -18.35
CA GLN A 16 -12.66 15.81 -19.39
C GLN A 16 -11.24 15.53 -18.86
N LEU A 17 -10.95 14.26 -18.54
CA LEU A 17 -9.60 13.80 -18.22
C LEU A 17 -8.89 13.23 -19.46
N ALA A 18 -9.36 13.55 -20.67
CA ALA A 18 -8.81 13.01 -21.92
C ALA A 18 -7.89 13.98 -22.67
N ASN A 19 -7.85 15.27 -22.29
CA ASN A 19 -7.15 16.32 -23.06
C ASN A 19 -6.17 17.17 -22.23
N MET A 20 -5.57 16.63 -21.17
CA MET A 20 -4.39 17.29 -20.61
C MET A 20 -3.20 16.99 -21.52
N PRO A 21 -2.51 18.01 -22.09
CA PRO A 21 -1.22 17.77 -22.71
C PRO A 21 -0.33 17.13 -21.67
N ALA A 22 0.32 16.02 -22.05
CA ALA A 22 1.32 15.39 -21.22
C ALA A 22 2.44 16.41 -21.01
N TYR A 23 2.35 17.18 -19.93
CA TYR A 23 3.51 17.72 -19.27
C TYR A 23 4.28 16.50 -18.81
N GLY A 24 5.12 15.98 -19.72
CA GLY A 24 6.21 15.11 -19.36
C GLY A 24 7.07 15.92 -18.41
N LEU A 25 6.74 15.84 -17.11
CA LEU A 25 7.77 16.01 -16.10
C LEU A 25 8.89 15.08 -16.56
N PRO A 26 10.15 15.56 -16.65
CA PRO A 26 11.27 14.67 -16.83
C PRO A 26 11.25 13.73 -15.63
N CYS A 27 10.63 12.56 -15.81
CA CYS A 27 10.70 11.51 -14.81
C CYS A 27 12.18 11.17 -14.69
N PRO A 28 12.71 11.04 -13.45
CA PRO A 28 14.01 10.40 -13.27
C PRO A 28 13.98 9.02 -13.97
N PRO A 29 15.13 8.40 -14.27
CA PRO A 29 15.23 7.25 -15.20
C PRO A 29 14.44 5.97 -14.82
N TYR A 30 13.60 6.02 -13.79
CA TYR A 30 12.73 4.95 -13.33
C TYR A 30 11.42 4.97 -14.14
N GLY A 31 11.29 4.03 -15.07
CA GLY A 31 10.09 3.87 -15.90
C GLY A 31 8.83 3.53 -15.09
N ALA A 32 7.65 3.67 -15.72
CA ALA A 32 6.35 3.37 -15.11
C ALA A 32 6.27 1.97 -14.47
N ALA A 33 6.98 0.99 -15.03
CA ALA A 33 7.09 -0.37 -14.48
C ALA A 33 7.78 -0.40 -13.10
N THR A 34 8.85 0.39 -12.91
CA THR A 34 9.55 0.48 -11.62
C THR A 34 8.66 1.12 -10.56
N LEU A 35 7.92 2.18 -10.92
CA LEU A 35 6.98 2.84 -10.00
C LEU A 35 5.85 1.90 -9.59
N HIS A 36 5.32 1.11 -10.53
CA HIS A 36 4.31 0.11 -10.25
C HIS A 36 4.84 -1.01 -9.33
N ALA A 37 6.03 -1.54 -9.60
CA ALA A 37 6.68 -2.55 -8.77
C ALA A 37 6.96 -2.02 -7.34
N LEU A 38 7.37 -0.77 -7.22
CA LEU A 38 7.59 -0.10 -5.93
C LEU A 38 6.27 0.03 -5.16
N ALA A 39 5.21 0.49 -5.80
CA ALA A 39 3.89 0.61 -5.17
C ALA A 39 3.41 -0.74 -4.63
N LEU A 40 3.52 -1.81 -5.42
CA LEU A 40 3.19 -3.17 -4.98
C LEU A 40 4.04 -3.62 -3.79
N ALA A 41 5.36 -3.39 -3.84
CA ALA A 41 6.26 -3.74 -2.74
C ALA A 41 5.89 -3.02 -1.43
N HIS A 42 5.52 -1.73 -1.50
CA HIS A 42 5.05 -0.97 -0.34
C HIS A 42 3.71 -1.49 0.19
N SER A 43 2.73 -1.71 -0.68
CA SER A 43 1.41 -2.19 -0.28
C SER A 43 1.50 -3.56 0.40
N GLU A 44 2.25 -4.50 -0.19
CA GLU A 44 2.46 -5.82 0.42
C GLU A 44 3.21 -5.75 1.74
N ALA A 45 4.24 -4.90 1.83
CA ALA A 45 4.97 -4.69 3.06
C ALA A 45 4.04 -4.13 4.14
N LEU A 46 3.21 -3.14 3.81
CA LEU A 46 2.23 -2.56 4.74
C LEU A 46 1.22 -3.61 5.23
N THR A 47 0.65 -4.43 4.35
CA THR A 47 -0.25 -5.52 4.75
C THR A 47 0.45 -6.48 5.72
N LYS A 48 1.70 -6.83 5.43
CA LYS A 48 2.52 -7.66 6.31
C LYS A 48 2.81 -6.96 7.64
N TRP A 49 3.06 -5.65 7.66
CA TRP A 49 3.27 -4.92 8.91
C TRP A 49 2.01 -4.85 9.76
N MET A 50 0.86 -4.61 9.14
CA MET A 50 -0.44 -4.62 9.83
C MET A 50 -0.73 -5.97 10.48
N ALA A 51 -0.42 -7.08 9.81
CA ALA A 51 -0.59 -8.41 10.41
C ALA A 51 0.28 -8.62 11.67
N LEU A 52 1.53 -8.16 11.67
CA LEU A 52 2.39 -8.24 12.87
C LEU A 52 1.89 -7.32 13.98
N TRP A 53 1.42 -6.13 13.61
CA TRP A 53 0.85 -5.19 14.57
C TRP A 53 -0.38 -5.78 15.25
N THR A 54 -1.30 -6.37 14.48
CA THR A 54 -2.48 -7.05 15.02
C THR A 54 -2.08 -8.17 15.97
N GLU A 55 -1.11 -9.02 15.59
CA GLU A 55 -0.61 -10.09 16.45
C GLU A 55 -0.02 -9.55 17.78
N MET A 56 0.76 -8.46 17.70
CA MET A 56 1.29 -7.79 18.90
C MET A 56 0.17 -7.27 19.80
N CYS A 57 -0.83 -6.60 19.23
CA CYS A 57 -1.99 -6.11 19.96
C CYS A 57 -2.78 -7.26 20.60
N THR A 58 -3.00 -8.36 19.89
CA THR A 58 -3.68 -9.55 20.42
C THR A 58 -2.91 -10.13 21.61
N ARG A 59 -1.60 -10.31 21.48
CA ARG A 59 -0.76 -10.79 22.59
C ARG A 59 -0.83 -9.88 23.81
N MET A 60 -0.79 -8.57 23.60
CA MET A 60 -0.87 -7.58 24.67
C MET A 60 -2.25 -7.58 25.34
N ALA A 61 -3.33 -7.76 24.57
CA ALA A 61 -4.69 -7.89 25.11
C ALA A 61 -4.88 -9.18 25.94
N THR A 62 -4.16 -10.26 25.61
CA THR A 62 -4.25 -11.55 26.33
C THR A 62 -3.23 -11.71 27.46
N ALA A 63 -2.28 -10.80 27.61
CA ALA A 63 -1.24 -10.88 28.62
C ALA A 63 -1.84 -10.81 30.02
N GLN A 64 -1.47 -11.74 30.90
CA GLN A 64 -2.05 -11.84 32.24
C GLN A 64 -1.19 -11.16 33.30
N ASN A 65 0.08 -10.91 32.99
CA ASN A 65 1.03 -10.31 33.92
C ASN A 65 2.08 -9.45 33.20
N VAL A 66 2.87 -8.70 33.99
CA VAL A 66 3.91 -7.79 33.48
C VAL A 66 5.03 -8.54 32.75
N LEU A 67 5.34 -9.77 33.16
CA LEU A 67 6.37 -10.60 32.54
C LEU A 67 5.94 -11.05 31.13
N ASP A 68 4.67 -11.43 30.96
CA ASP A 68 4.09 -11.76 29.66
C ASP A 68 4.20 -10.57 28.70
N CYS A 69 3.83 -9.37 29.16
CA CYS A 69 3.98 -8.14 28.39
C CYS A 69 5.44 -7.86 28.00
N ALA A 70 6.38 -8.04 28.93
CA ALA A 70 7.81 -7.83 28.68
C ALA A 70 8.37 -8.83 27.65
N ALA A 71 7.80 -10.03 27.56
CA ALA A 71 8.20 -11.05 26.60
C ALA A 71 7.70 -10.80 25.17
N ILE A 72 6.65 -9.98 24.97
CA ILE A 72 6.05 -9.74 23.64
C ILE A 72 7.08 -9.15 22.67
N GLY A 73 7.83 -8.13 23.08
CA GLY A 73 8.84 -7.47 22.24
C GLY A 73 9.90 -8.45 21.72
N PRO A 74 10.61 -9.17 22.61
CA PRO A 74 11.57 -10.20 22.22
C PRO A 74 10.99 -11.28 21.31
N VAL A 75 9.76 -11.74 21.55
CA VAL A 75 9.14 -12.79 20.73
C VAL A 75 8.77 -12.27 19.34
N MET A 76 8.36 -11.02 19.23
CA MET A 76 8.01 -10.40 17.94
C MET A 76 9.25 -10.00 17.13
N LEU A 77 10.38 -9.70 17.78
CA LEU A 77 11.57 -9.11 17.17
C LEU A 77 12.10 -9.90 15.95
N PRO A 78 12.23 -11.25 15.96
CA PRO A 78 12.68 -12.00 14.80
C PRO A 78 11.76 -11.86 13.59
N ALA A 79 10.44 -11.78 13.82
CA ALA A 79 9.46 -11.60 12.76
C ALA A 79 9.56 -10.20 12.15
N TYR A 80 9.75 -9.17 12.97
CA TYR A 80 10.02 -7.80 12.49
C TYR A 80 11.31 -7.76 11.67
N ALA A 81 12.42 -8.28 12.19
CA ALA A 81 13.70 -8.28 11.50
C ALA A 81 13.62 -8.99 10.14
N SER A 82 12.98 -10.16 10.09
CA SER A 82 12.82 -10.94 8.86
C SER A 82 12.00 -10.20 7.81
N ARG A 83 10.88 -9.58 8.20
CA ARG A 83 10.03 -8.83 7.26
C ARG A 83 10.70 -7.56 6.75
N THR A 84 11.44 -6.86 7.61
CA THR A 84 12.26 -5.71 7.22
C THR A 84 13.32 -6.10 6.21
N MET A 85 14.05 -7.19 6.47
CA MET A 85 15.09 -7.69 5.56
C MET A 85 14.53 -8.08 4.19
N LEU A 86 13.41 -8.81 4.16
CA LEU A 86 12.75 -9.21 2.91
C LEU A 86 12.25 -8.00 2.12
N TYR A 87 11.72 -6.98 2.81
CA TYR A 87 11.29 -5.74 2.19
C TYR A 87 12.47 -4.98 1.55
N TYR A 88 13.57 -4.80 2.28
CA TYR A 88 14.77 -4.15 1.73
C TYR A 88 15.40 -4.95 0.60
N LYS A 89 15.41 -6.28 0.69
CA LYS A 89 15.84 -7.15 -0.42
C LYS A 89 15.02 -6.87 -1.67
N ARG A 90 13.69 -6.84 -1.55
CA ARG A 90 12.80 -6.55 -2.69
C ARG A 90 12.99 -5.15 -3.25
N LEU A 91 13.21 -4.14 -2.40
CA LEU A 91 13.54 -2.79 -2.85
C LEU A 91 14.86 -2.76 -3.63
N SER A 92 15.88 -3.51 -3.18
CA SER A 92 17.15 -3.64 -3.89
C SER A 92 17.00 -4.34 -5.24
N GLU A 93 16.15 -5.36 -5.34
CA GLU A 93 15.84 -6.06 -6.61
C GLU A 93 15.15 -5.10 -7.59
N ILE A 94 14.16 -4.33 -7.12
CA ILE A 94 13.48 -3.30 -7.94
C ILE A 94 14.47 -2.23 -8.40
N ALA A 95 15.33 -1.74 -7.51
CA ALA A 95 16.31 -0.70 -7.82
C ALA A 95 17.41 -1.18 -8.78
N SER A 96 17.79 -2.45 -8.71
CA SER A 96 18.78 -3.06 -9.61
C SER A 96 18.20 -3.49 -10.96
N GLY A 97 16.87 -3.39 -11.15
CA GLY A 97 16.21 -3.82 -12.39
C GLY A 97 16.20 -5.33 -12.58
N VAL A 98 16.50 -6.11 -11.53
CA VAL A 98 16.35 -7.57 -11.55
C VAL A 98 14.85 -7.86 -11.52
N SER A 99 14.28 -8.11 -12.70
CA SER A 99 12.93 -8.67 -12.80
C SER A 99 12.98 -10.10 -12.24
N VAL A 100 12.27 -10.32 -11.13
CA VAL A 100 11.81 -11.66 -10.73
C VAL A 100 10.67 -12.08 -11.66
#